data_AF-A0A1W1YT43-F1
#
_entry.id   AF-A0A1W1YT43-F1
#
_cell.length_a   1.000
_cell.length_b   1.000
_cell.length_c   1.000
_cell.angle_alpha   90.00
_cell.angle_beta   90.00
_cell.angle_gamma   90.00
#
_symmetry.space_group_name_H-M   'P 1'
#
loop_
_entity.id
_entity.type
_entity.pdbx_description
1 polymer ?
#
loop_
_entity_poly.entity_id
_entity_poly.type
_entity_poly.pdbx_seq_one_letter_code
_entity_poly.pdbx_strand_id
1 'polypeptide(L)'
;MAINFKLLPRGEVPIYANDSLGRTWAGWDDNVTLQGTWHVNRGQWNVSAERLARENYATMSFEGTVRLVARLDGFTTDEDGLKILHGQVLPATHPVSKELMGRTVPSGRNPVSYFDTSELEVTEPEPGNAVLLTMNPALYDFYALEAREAQAAISLGQPAPGRWSVAKRVQGIGPGDTVYMLKQGEEPRGIVASGTVTSEIFVDDHWDPEVPGELSYVEVSWTAVVDEDAPLPLESLKEVFPQQHWTPQSSGQGVRPEVVSGLAAMWAEFVGRAVDNGVAPSPAGGRGQGRVVDARLRKQIEDAAQDRLMRYYRDLGWDVRDVRYTEPYDALATKGETTRYLEAKGTMGSADTVIVTRNEVAHARSHPDACILGILTFLQLDENGDIDPESGDFFIGPFDPDAGELTPISYDFAPAWDNFTPL
;
A
#
# COMPACT_ATOMS: atom_id res chain seq x y z
N MET A 1 -5.02 -26.11 1.12
CA MET A 1 -3.86 -26.96 0.72
C MET A 1 -2.62 -26.12 0.29
N ALA A 2 -1.41 -26.71 0.32
CA ALA A 2 -0.16 -26.10 -0.13
C ALA A 2 0.57 -26.92 -1.22
N ILE A 3 1.03 -26.22 -2.26
CA ILE A 3 1.85 -26.76 -3.35
C ILE A 3 3.33 -26.39 -3.17
N ASN A 4 4.24 -27.32 -3.45
CA ASN A 4 5.68 -27.10 -3.29
C ASN A 4 6.44 -27.10 -4.61
N PHE A 5 7.36 -26.15 -4.73
CA PHE A 5 8.28 -26.00 -5.85
C PHE A 5 9.72 -26.25 -5.40
N LYS A 6 10.36 -27.25 -5.99
CA LYS A 6 11.75 -27.58 -5.73
C LYS A 6 12.66 -26.69 -6.57
N LEU A 7 13.53 -25.97 -5.89
CA LEU A 7 14.50 -25.10 -6.52
C LEU A 7 15.81 -25.86 -6.73
N LEU A 8 16.47 -25.56 -7.85
CA LEU A 8 17.87 -25.92 -8.09
C LEU A 8 18.77 -24.77 -7.65
N PRO A 9 20.09 -24.99 -7.49
CA PRO A 9 21.04 -23.92 -7.25
C PRO A 9 20.99 -22.87 -8.36
N ARG A 10 21.27 -21.61 -8.02
CA ARG A 10 21.45 -20.54 -9.01
C ARG A 10 22.44 -20.97 -10.09
N GLY A 11 22.04 -20.81 -11.36
CA GLY A 11 22.84 -21.18 -12.53
C GLY A 11 22.58 -22.58 -13.07
N GLU A 12 21.88 -23.44 -12.33
CA GLU A 12 21.42 -24.75 -12.83
C GLU A 12 20.01 -24.72 -13.43
N VAL A 13 19.26 -23.63 -13.20
CA VAL A 13 17.97 -23.39 -13.86
C VAL A 13 18.22 -22.71 -15.20
N PRO A 14 17.86 -23.33 -16.34
CA PRO A 14 17.99 -22.69 -17.64
C PRO A 14 17.03 -21.51 -17.75
N ILE A 15 17.55 -20.37 -18.22
CA ILE A 15 16.75 -19.18 -18.55
C ILE A 15 16.74 -19.04 -20.07
N TYR A 16 15.55 -19.05 -20.65
CA TYR A 16 15.36 -18.92 -22.09
C TYR A 16 15.21 -17.45 -22.49
N ALA A 17 15.58 -17.11 -23.73
CA ALA A 17 15.51 -15.73 -24.22
C ALA A 17 14.09 -15.14 -24.24
N ASN A 18 13.07 -16.00 -24.26
CA ASN A 18 11.65 -15.66 -24.18
C ASN A 18 11.07 -15.82 -22.77
N ASP A 19 11.90 -15.70 -21.72
CA ASP A 19 11.42 -15.78 -20.34
C ASP A 19 10.36 -14.71 -20.06
N SER A 20 9.12 -15.16 -19.87
CA SER A 20 7.94 -14.32 -19.61
C SER A 20 8.05 -13.42 -18.38
N LEU A 21 9.04 -13.66 -17.52
CA LEU A 21 9.33 -12.87 -16.32
C LEU A 21 10.56 -11.95 -16.48
N GLY A 22 11.19 -11.92 -17.65
CA GLY A 22 12.38 -11.10 -17.92
C GLY A 22 13.57 -11.44 -17.02
N ARG A 23 13.65 -12.69 -16.54
CA ARG A 23 14.63 -13.08 -15.53
C ARG A 23 16.04 -13.11 -16.11
N THR A 24 17.00 -12.69 -15.31
CA THR A 24 18.43 -12.87 -15.59
C THR A 24 19.02 -14.09 -14.87
N TRP A 25 18.26 -14.68 -13.93
CA TRP A 25 18.60 -15.91 -13.20
C TRP A 25 17.36 -16.52 -12.53
N ALA A 26 17.43 -17.80 -12.17
CA ALA A 26 16.48 -18.49 -11.30
C ALA A 26 17.19 -19.57 -10.47
N GLY A 27 16.49 -20.12 -9.48
CA GLY A 27 17.04 -21.06 -8.50
C GLY A 27 17.21 -20.44 -7.11
N TRP A 28 17.95 -21.14 -6.25
CA TRP A 28 18.27 -20.72 -4.89
C TRP A 28 19.65 -20.06 -4.79
N ASP A 29 19.73 -18.97 -4.02
CA ASP A 29 20.96 -18.25 -3.67
C ASP A 29 20.82 -17.72 -2.24
N ASP A 30 21.72 -18.12 -1.34
CA ASP A 30 21.66 -17.74 0.08
C ASP A 30 21.85 -16.24 0.33
N ASN A 31 22.35 -15.49 -0.66
CA ASN A 31 22.57 -14.05 -0.55
C ASN A 31 21.36 -13.23 -0.99
N VAL A 32 20.26 -13.88 -1.38
CA VAL A 32 19.05 -13.22 -1.88
C VAL A 32 17.95 -13.32 -0.83
N THR A 33 17.23 -12.21 -0.63
CA THR A 33 16.11 -12.16 0.32
C THR A 33 15.00 -13.14 -0.08
N LEU A 34 14.20 -13.63 0.86
CA LEU A 34 13.07 -14.53 0.54
C LEU A 34 12.11 -13.90 -0.47
N GLN A 35 11.88 -12.59 -0.39
CA GLN A 35 11.07 -11.86 -1.36
C GLN A 35 11.71 -11.86 -2.76
N GLY A 36 13.03 -11.68 -2.85
CA GLY A 36 13.78 -11.79 -4.11
C GLY A 36 13.73 -13.22 -4.67
N THR A 37 13.90 -14.23 -3.81
CA THR A 37 13.81 -15.64 -4.18
C THR A 37 12.42 -16.00 -4.71
N TRP A 38 11.35 -15.51 -4.08
CA TRP A 38 9.99 -15.65 -4.60
C TRP A 38 9.86 -15.01 -5.99
N HIS A 39 10.32 -13.77 -6.14
CA HIS A 39 10.18 -13.02 -7.38
C HIS A 39 10.77 -13.75 -8.60
N VAL A 40 11.99 -14.30 -8.45
CA VAL A 40 12.68 -14.98 -9.56
C VAL A 40 12.20 -16.42 -9.79
N ASN A 41 11.56 -17.05 -8.81
CA ASN A 41 11.10 -18.44 -8.92
C ASN A 41 9.59 -18.61 -9.03
N ARG A 42 8.80 -17.53 -9.03
CA ARG A 42 7.32 -17.62 -9.04
C ARG A 42 6.71 -18.10 -10.35
N GLY A 43 7.48 -18.30 -11.43
CA GLY A 43 6.89 -18.66 -12.72
C GLY A 43 7.70 -19.63 -13.56
N GLN A 44 7.12 -19.96 -14.71
CA GLN A 44 7.51 -21.06 -15.60
C GLN A 44 7.25 -22.46 -15.02
N TRP A 45 6.17 -22.62 -14.26
CA TRP A 45 5.80 -23.90 -13.67
C TRP A 45 4.79 -24.64 -14.53
N ASN A 46 5.11 -25.88 -14.91
CA ASN A 46 4.14 -26.77 -15.56
C ASN A 46 3.23 -27.41 -14.50
N VAL A 47 2.13 -26.73 -14.17
CA VAL A 47 1.12 -27.16 -13.18
C VAL A 47 -0.28 -26.97 -13.75
N SER A 48 -1.19 -27.88 -13.40
CA SER A 48 -2.61 -27.77 -13.77
C SER A 48 -3.25 -26.53 -13.14
N ALA A 49 -3.96 -25.74 -13.95
CA ALA A 49 -4.74 -24.58 -13.51
C ALA A 49 -5.83 -24.97 -12.49
N GLU A 50 -6.55 -26.07 -12.76
CA GLU A 50 -7.60 -26.58 -11.87
C GLU A 50 -7.03 -27.00 -10.52
N ARG A 51 -5.82 -27.59 -10.53
CA ARG A 51 -5.16 -27.99 -9.29
C ARG A 51 -4.70 -26.78 -8.51
N LEU A 52 -4.00 -25.86 -9.17
CA LEU A 52 -3.43 -24.67 -8.55
C LEU A 52 -4.50 -23.75 -7.96
N ALA A 53 -5.70 -23.70 -8.56
CA ALA A 53 -6.85 -22.96 -8.05
C ALA A 53 -7.40 -23.49 -6.70
N ARG A 54 -6.99 -24.68 -6.26
CA ARG A 54 -7.38 -25.29 -4.97
C ARG A 54 -6.31 -25.12 -3.88
N GLU A 55 -5.20 -24.46 -4.21
CA GLU A 55 -4.07 -24.29 -3.31
C GLU A 55 -4.05 -22.84 -2.78
N ASN A 56 -4.03 -22.67 -1.46
CA ASN A 56 -3.98 -21.35 -0.81
C ASN A 56 -2.54 -20.90 -0.54
N TYR A 57 -1.60 -21.85 -0.54
CA TYR A 57 -0.20 -21.61 -0.22
C TYR A 57 0.72 -22.26 -1.26
N ALA A 58 1.84 -21.59 -1.50
CA ALA A 58 2.96 -22.14 -2.23
C ALA A 58 4.18 -22.16 -1.33
N THR A 59 4.97 -23.22 -1.40
CA THR A 59 6.26 -23.30 -0.73
C THR A 59 7.36 -23.47 -1.76
N MET A 60 8.56 -22.98 -1.44
CA MET A 60 9.76 -23.30 -2.21
C MET A 60 10.74 -24.05 -1.33
N SER A 61 11.22 -25.18 -1.84
CA SER A 61 12.15 -26.04 -1.14
C SER A 61 13.49 -26.09 -1.85
N PHE A 62 14.57 -26.04 -1.09
CA PHE A 62 15.93 -26.21 -1.57
C PHE A 62 16.61 -27.29 -0.71
N GLU A 63 17.39 -28.16 -1.35
CA GLU A 63 18.03 -29.32 -0.72
C GLU A 63 17.06 -30.18 0.12
N GLY A 64 15.85 -30.39 -0.41
CA GLY A 64 14.84 -31.25 0.23
C GLY A 64 14.18 -30.65 1.48
N THR A 65 14.35 -29.35 1.73
CA THR A 65 13.72 -28.66 2.87
C THR A 65 12.96 -27.43 2.40
N VAL A 66 11.75 -27.19 2.93
CA VAL A 66 11.01 -25.95 2.69
C VAL A 66 11.78 -24.78 3.29
N ARG A 67 12.13 -23.80 2.45
CA ARG A 67 12.88 -22.60 2.85
C ARG A 67 12.08 -21.31 2.69
N LEU A 68 10.92 -21.37 2.03
CA LEU A 68 10.05 -20.24 1.78
C LEU A 68 8.60 -20.70 1.76
N VAL A 69 7.73 -19.91 2.38
CA VAL A 69 6.28 -20.12 2.38
C VAL A 69 5.63 -18.83 1.89
N ALA A 70 4.70 -18.94 0.96
CA ALA A 70 3.96 -17.84 0.38
C ALA A 70 2.46 -18.16 0.36
N ARG A 71 1.62 -17.13 0.57
CA ARG A 71 0.19 -17.22 0.25
C ARG A 71 0.02 -17.03 -1.25
N LEU A 72 -0.78 -17.88 -1.86
CA LEU A 72 -1.20 -17.72 -3.25
C LEU A 72 -2.41 -16.80 -3.31
N ASP A 73 -2.31 -15.77 -4.14
CA ASP A 73 -3.41 -14.86 -4.46
C ASP A 73 -4.00 -15.18 -5.85
N GLY A 74 -3.32 -16.02 -6.64
CA GLY A 74 -3.76 -16.46 -7.97
C GLY A 74 -2.60 -16.90 -8.86
N PHE A 75 -2.84 -16.97 -10.17
CA PHE A 75 -1.81 -17.23 -11.15
C PHE A 75 -2.20 -16.70 -12.53
N THR A 76 -1.21 -16.45 -13.38
CA THR A 76 -1.36 -16.26 -14.83
C THR A 76 -0.79 -17.45 -15.60
N THR A 77 -1.18 -17.57 -16.86
CA THR A 77 -0.63 -18.57 -17.78
C THR A 77 0.05 -17.84 -18.93
N ASP A 78 1.29 -18.20 -19.23
CA ASP A 78 2.00 -17.63 -20.38
C ASP A 78 1.63 -18.34 -21.69
N GLU A 79 2.18 -17.85 -22.80
CA GLU A 79 1.90 -18.35 -24.16
C GLU A 79 2.26 -19.85 -24.32
N ASP A 80 3.25 -20.33 -23.56
CA ASP A 80 3.69 -21.73 -23.54
C ASP A 80 2.86 -22.60 -22.59
N GLY A 81 1.83 -22.04 -21.95
CA GLY A 81 0.94 -22.74 -21.04
C GLY A 81 1.50 -22.92 -19.62
N LEU A 82 2.67 -22.35 -19.31
CA LEU A 82 3.30 -22.41 -18.00
C LEU A 82 2.66 -21.41 -17.04
N LYS A 83 2.68 -21.74 -15.76
CA LYS A 83 2.03 -20.96 -14.70
C LYS A 83 3.02 -19.99 -14.07
N ILE A 84 2.54 -18.76 -13.89
CA ILE A 84 3.19 -17.72 -13.13
C ILE A 84 2.33 -17.45 -11.90
N LEU A 85 2.85 -17.83 -10.73
CA LEU A 85 2.19 -17.70 -9.44
C LEU A 85 2.16 -16.23 -9.00
N HIS A 86 1.02 -15.83 -8.46
CA HIS A 86 0.81 -14.55 -7.81
C HIS A 86 0.61 -14.80 -6.32
N GLY A 87 1.27 -14.01 -5.48
CA GLY A 87 1.26 -14.26 -4.06
C GLY A 87 2.31 -13.45 -3.31
N GLN A 88 2.31 -13.61 -1.99
CA GLN A 88 3.18 -12.90 -1.07
C GLN A 88 3.90 -13.87 -0.14
N VAL A 89 5.20 -13.65 0.06
CA VAL A 89 5.97 -14.40 1.06
C VAL A 89 5.42 -14.08 2.44
N LEU A 90 5.14 -15.12 3.22
CA LEU A 90 4.64 -14.97 4.58
C LEU A 90 5.81 -14.78 5.55
N PRO A 91 5.69 -13.87 6.54
CA PRO A 91 6.73 -13.70 7.55
C PRO A 91 6.90 -14.98 8.36
N ALA A 92 8.10 -15.19 8.92
CA ALA A 92 8.42 -16.36 9.73
C ALA A 92 7.52 -16.51 10.97
N THR A 93 6.91 -15.42 11.43
CA THR A 93 5.98 -15.39 12.57
C THR A 93 4.57 -15.89 12.23
N HIS A 94 4.21 -15.97 10.95
CA HIS A 94 2.87 -16.40 10.51
C HIS A 94 2.61 -17.87 10.89
N PRO A 95 1.41 -18.24 11.37
CA PRO A 95 1.10 -19.61 11.80
C PRO A 95 1.43 -20.68 10.74
N VAL A 96 1.02 -20.43 9.49
CA VAL A 96 1.31 -21.32 8.36
C VAL A 96 2.81 -21.40 8.05
N SER A 97 3.55 -20.29 8.18
CA SER A 97 5.00 -20.30 8.02
C SER A 97 5.68 -21.10 9.13
N LYS A 98 5.27 -20.92 10.39
CA LYS A 98 5.82 -21.68 11.52
C LYS A 98 5.66 -23.19 11.32
N GLU A 99 4.54 -23.60 10.74
CA GLU A 99 4.22 -25.01 10.54
C GLU A 99 4.92 -25.62 9.31
N LEU A 100 5.05 -24.86 8.22
CA LEU A 100 5.59 -25.36 6.95
C LEU A 100 7.11 -25.15 6.80
N MET A 101 7.68 -24.12 7.41
CA MET A 101 9.11 -23.84 7.32
C MET A 101 9.94 -24.99 7.90
N GLY A 102 10.97 -25.41 7.16
CA GLY A 102 11.85 -26.50 7.61
C GLY A 102 11.28 -27.91 7.40
N ARG A 103 10.04 -28.05 6.90
CA ARG A 103 9.49 -29.36 6.54
C ARG A 103 10.33 -30.03 5.45
N THR A 104 10.52 -31.33 5.58
CA THR A 104 11.23 -32.14 4.59
C THR A 104 10.33 -32.44 3.40
N VAL A 105 10.90 -32.38 2.20
CA VAL A 105 10.20 -32.62 0.94
C VAL A 105 10.68 -33.95 0.36
N PRO A 106 9.75 -34.85 -0.03
CA PRO A 106 10.13 -36.12 -0.63
C PRO A 106 11.07 -35.96 -1.82
N SER A 107 12.14 -36.77 -1.84
CA SER A 107 13.05 -36.85 -2.97
C SER A 107 12.30 -37.39 -4.20
N GLY A 108 12.43 -36.69 -5.32
CA GLY A 108 11.70 -37.04 -6.54
C GLY A 108 12.05 -36.09 -7.67
N ARG A 109 12.07 -36.62 -8.89
CA ARG A 109 12.47 -35.89 -10.11
C ARG A 109 11.50 -34.79 -10.50
N ASN A 110 10.23 -34.88 -10.10
CA ASN A 110 9.27 -33.83 -10.40
C ASN A 110 9.59 -32.60 -9.53
N PRO A 111 9.85 -31.42 -10.14
CA PRO A 111 10.12 -30.20 -9.40
C PRO A 111 8.87 -29.67 -8.67
N VAL A 112 7.68 -30.18 -9.00
CA VAL A 112 6.44 -29.87 -8.28
C VAL A 112 6.06 -31.05 -7.40
N SER A 113 5.83 -30.80 -6.12
CA SER A 113 5.37 -31.78 -5.14
C SER A 113 4.23 -31.22 -4.29
N TYR A 114 3.47 -32.10 -3.66
CA TYR A 114 2.28 -31.73 -2.90
C TYR A 114 2.43 -32.18 -1.45
N PHE A 115 1.95 -31.36 -0.52
CA PHE A 115 1.82 -31.74 0.87
C PHE A 115 0.35 -32.00 1.19
N ASP A 116 0.10 -33.06 1.96
CA ASP A 116 -1.17 -33.12 2.69
C ASP A 116 -1.12 -32.05 3.78
N THR A 117 -1.96 -31.04 3.59
CA THR A 117 -2.06 -29.84 4.40
C THR A 117 -3.51 -29.59 4.76
N SER A 118 -4.33 -30.64 4.73
CA SER A 118 -5.71 -30.63 5.21
C SER A 118 -5.80 -30.12 6.66
N GLU A 119 -4.78 -30.38 7.48
CA GLU A 119 -4.65 -29.84 8.84
C GLU A 119 -4.43 -28.31 8.88
N LEU A 120 -3.88 -27.71 7.82
CA LEU A 120 -3.72 -26.25 7.69
C LEU A 120 -5.01 -25.56 7.25
N GLU A 121 -5.95 -26.28 6.62
CA GLU A 121 -7.27 -25.73 6.22
C GLU A 121 -8.14 -25.39 7.43
N VAL A 122 -7.80 -25.90 8.62
CA VAL A 122 -8.45 -25.56 9.90
C VAL A 122 -7.74 -24.38 10.61
N THR A 123 -6.76 -23.75 9.97
CA THR A 123 -5.97 -22.64 10.55
C THR A 123 -5.69 -21.51 9.55
N GLU A 124 -6.63 -21.21 8.68
CA GLU A 124 -6.87 -19.79 8.35
C GLU A 124 -7.82 -19.25 9.42
N PRO A 125 -7.53 -18.12 10.07
CA PRO A 125 -8.54 -17.51 10.92
C PRO A 125 -9.75 -17.26 10.03
N GLU A 126 -10.93 -17.69 10.48
CA GLU A 126 -12.21 -17.10 10.06
C GLU A 126 -12.00 -15.59 9.89
N PRO A 127 -12.59 -14.90 8.88
CA PRO A 127 -12.45 -13.46 8.77
C PRO A 127 -12.70 -12.87 10.15
N GLY A 128 -11.66 -12.26 10.74
CA GLY A 128 -11.67 -11.86 12.15
C GLY A 128 -12.91 -11.02 12.44
N ASN A 129 -13.39 -10.99 13.68
CA ASN A 129 -14.54 -10.16 13.98
C ASN A 129 -14.21 -8.73 13.54
N ALA A 130 -15.15 -8.10 12.85
CA ALA A 130 -15.02 -6.70 12.49
C ALA A 130 -15.88 -5.85 13.43
N VAL A 131 -15.36 -4.69 13.82
CA VAL A 131 -16.07 -3.74 14.67
C VAL A 131 -16.04 -2.34 14.07
N LEU A 132 -17.16 -1.63 14.23
CA LEU A 132 -17.29 -0.22 13.91
C LEU A 132 -16.86 0.62 15.10
N LEU A 133 -15.84 1.44 14.87
CA LEU A 133 -15.47 2.56 15.72
C LEU A 133 -16.18 3.80 15.20
N THR A 134 -16.58 4.71 16.09
CA THR A 134 -17.26 5.95 15.70
C THR A 134 -16.40 7.16 16.04
N MET A 135 -16.30 8.09 15.10
CA MET A 135 -15.60 9.37 15.27
C MET A 135 -16.57 10.50 14.91
N ASN A 136 -16.70 11.49 15.81
CA ASN A 136 -17.47 12.70 15.55
C ASN A 136 -16.51 13.89 15.69
N PRO A 137 -16.17 14.61 14.59
CA PRO A 137 -15.14 15.65 14.62
C PRO A 137 -15.52 16.83 15.53
N ALA A 138 -16.81 17.05 15.79
CA ALA A 138 -17.27 18.08 16.73
C ALA A 138 -16.98 17.73 18.20
N LEU A 139 -16.68 16.46 18.51
CA LEU A 139 -16.34 15.97 19.86
C LEU A 139 -14.87 15.63 19.98
N TYR A 140 -14.30 15.00 18.95
CA TYR A 140 -12.90 14.62 18.88
C TYR A 140 -12.44 14.65 17.42
N ASP A 141 -11.57 15.61 17.11
CA ASP A 141 -11.08 15.83 15.75
C ASP A 141 -9.87 14.93 15.46
N PHE A 142 -10.16 13.69 15.04
CA PHE A 142 -9.14 12.71 14.64
C PHE A 142 -8.22 13.25 13.54
N TYR A 143 -8.75 14.07 12.62
CA TYR A 143 -7.99 14.57 11.48
C TYR A 143 -7.01 15.67 11.86
N ALA A 144 -7.41 16.55 12.79
CA ALA A 144 -6.51 17.54 13.36
C ALA A 144 -5.44 16.92 14.28
N LEU A 145 -5.75 15.82 14.97
CA LEU A 145 -4.92 15.30 16.06
C LEU A 145 -4.02 14.12 15.66
N GLU A 146 -4.51 13.17 14.85
CA GLU A 146 -3.86 11.86 14.68
C GLU A 146 -3.76 11.40 13.21
N ALA A 147 -4.72 11.75 12.35
CA ALA A 147 -4.84 11.16 11.02
C ALA A 147 -3.60 11.38 10.16
N ARG A 148 -2.98 12.56 10.21
CA ARG A 148 -1.79 12.88 9.42
C ARG A 148 -0.59 12.01 9.78
N GLU A 149 -0.36 11.79 11.07
CA GLU A 149 0.74 10.94 11.54
C GLU A 149 0.48 9.48 11.17
N ALA A 150 -0.76 9.02 11.34
CA ALA A 150 -1.16 7.69 10.91
C ALA A 150 -0.99 7.50 9.39
N GLN A 151 -1.39 8.48 8.59
CA GLN A 151 -1.24 8.46 7.13
C GLN A 151 0.23 8.42 6.69
N ALA A 152 1.08 9.25 7.32
CA ALA A 152 2.52 9.25 7.08
C ALA A 152 3.15 7.90 7.44
N ALA A 153 2.85 7.34 8.61
CA ALA A 153 3.34 6.03 9.02
C ALA A 153 2.89 4.93 8.04
N ILE A 154 1.63 4.93 7.61
CA ILE A 154 1.09 3.99 6.61
C ILE A 154 1.85 4.11 5.28
N SER A 155 2.13 5.34 4.82
CA SER A 155 2.88 5.59 3.58
C SER A 155 4.31 5.04 3.63
N LEU A 156 4.92 5.05 4.82
CA LEU A 156 6.27 4.56 5.07
C LEU A 156 6.29 3.06 5.40
N GLY A 157 5.12 2.40 5.43
CA GLY A 157 4.98 0.99 5.82
C GLY A 157 5.33 0.74 7.29
N GLN A 158 5.27 1.79 8.10
CA GLN A 158 5.49 1.74 9.53
C GLN A 158 4.18 1.44 10.27
N PRO A 159 4.25 0.88 11.49
CA PRO A 159 3.07 0.76 12.33
C PRO A 159 2.47 2.16 12.59
N ALA A 160 1.18 2.32 12.31
CA ALA A 160 0.42 3.51 12.67
C ALA A 160 -0.41 3.21 13.93
N PRO A 161 0.12 3.38 15.15
CA PRO A 161 -0.61 3.09 16.37
C PRO A 161 -1.74 4.11 16.58
N GLY A 162 -2.78 3.68 17.27
CA GLY A 162 -3.89 4.49 17.71
C GLY A 162 -4.58 3.85 18.90
N ARG A 163 -5.38 4.64 19.60
CA ARG A 163 -6.17 4.17 20.74
C ARG A 163 -7.58 4.70 20.60
N TRP A 164 -8.57 3.81 20.68
CA TRP A 164 -9.96 4.22 20.48
C TRP A 164 -10.90 3.64 21.53
N SER A 165 -11.86 4.46 21.97
CA SER A 165 -12.89 3.98 22.90
C SER A 165 -13.87 3.06 22.19
N VAL A 166 -14.24 1.96 22.86
CA VAL A 166 -15.33 1.05 22.50
C VAL A 166 -16.52 1.23 23.46
N ALA A 167 -16.66 2.45 23.99
CA ALA A 167 -17.68 2.85 24.96
C ALA A 167 -17.68 1.94 26.21
N LYS A 168 -18.82 1.32 26.54
CA LYS A 168 -18.96 0.44 27.71
C LYS A 168 -18.76 -1.03 27.39
N ARG A 169 -18.22 -1.36 26.21
CA ARG A 169 -18.02 -2.75 25.79
C ARG A 169 -16.82 -3.35 26.52
N VAL A 170 -17.04 -4.49 27.17
CA VAL A 170 -16.02 -5.16 28.01
C VAL A 170 -15.56 -6.52 27.47
N GLN A 171 -16.14 -7.01 26.37
CA GLN A 171 -15.80 -8.30 25.78
C GLN A 171 -16.07 -8.36 24.27
N GLY A 172 -15.51 -9.37 23.62
CA GLY A 172 -15.77 -9.68 22.20
C GLY A 172 -15.11 -8.70 21.23
N ILE A 173 -13.99 -8.10 21.63
CA ILE A 173 -13.00 -7.44 20.77
C ILE A 173 -11.64 -7.85 21.32
N GLY A 174 -10.73 -8.29 20.47
CA GLY A 174 -9.37 -8.66 20.88
C GLY A 174 -8.34 -8.55 19.75
N PRO A 175 -7.07 -8.86 20.05
CA PRO A 175 -5.98 -8.74 19.07
C PRO A 175 -6.26 -9.54 17.78
N GLY A 176 -6.07 -8.88 16.64
CA GLY A 176 -6.33 -9.47 15.31
C GLY A 176 -7.71 -9.17 14.73
N ASP A 177 -8.65 -8.66 15.54
CA ASP A 177 -9.94 -8.18 15.03
C ASP A 177 -9.75 -6.97 14.10
N THR A 178 -10.59 -6.86 13.08
CA THR A 178 -10.56 -5.73 12.15
C THR A 178 -11.41 -4.60 12.69
N VAL A 179 -10.94 -3.36 12.56
CA VAL A 179 -11.74 -2.18 12.90
C VAL A 179 -12.00 -1.33 11.65
N TYR A 180 -13.18 -0.73 11.58
CA TYR A 180 -13.52 0.32 10.62
C TYR A 180 -13.99 1.55 11.38
N MET A 181 -13.39 2.72 11.13
CA MET A 181 -13.82 3.97 11.73
C MET A 181 -14.88 4.64 10.85
N LEU A 182 -16.03 4.95 11.44
CA LEU A 182 -17.16 5.63 10.81
C LEU A 182 -17.23 7.08 11.29
N LYS A 183 -17.18 8.04 10.36
CA LYS A 183 -17.41 9.48 10.61
C LYS A 183 -18.91 9.73 10.85
N GLN A 184 -19.20 10.40 11.96
CA GLN A 184 -20.53 10.80 12.42
C GLN A 184 -20.62 12.32 12.54
N GLY A 185 -21.85 12.83 12.63
CA GLY A 185 -22.07 14.27 12.71
C GLY A 185 -22.09 14.91 11.33
N GLU A 186 -21.06 15.70 11.02
CA GLU A 186 -20.95 16.48 9.79
C GLU A 186 -20.80 15.61 8.53
N GLU A 187 -21.42 16.05 7.43
CA GLU A 187 -21.28 15.42 6.12
C GLU A 187 -19.95 15.85 5.46
N PRO A 188 -19.31 14.99 4.64
CA PRO A 188 -19.78 13.67 4.22
C PRO A 188 -19.57 12.58 5.28
N ARG A 189 -20.57 11.70 5.43
CA ARG A 189 -20.52 10.56 6.36
C ARG A 189 -20.13 9.26 5.67
N GLY A 190 -19.35 8.45 6.38
CA GLY A 190 -18.91 7.15 5.86
C GLY A 190 -17.75 6.55 6.63
N ILE A 191 -17.20 5.45 6.12
CA ILE A 191 -15.98 4.85 6.69
C ILE A 191 -14.77 5.65 6.22
N VAL A 192 -13.92 6.03 7.18
CA VAL A 192 -12.75 6.90 6.98
C VAL A 192 -11.42 6.20 7.27
N ALA A 193 -11.43 5.12 8.04
CA ALA A 193 -10.21 4.39 8.35
C ALA A 193 -10.48 2.90 8.58
N SER A 194 -9.44 2.08 8.41
CA SER A 194 -9.41 0.70 8.88
C SER A 194 -8.13 0.40 9.65
N GLY A 195 -8.17 -0.60 10.50
CA GLY A 195 -7.01 -1.08 11.23
C GLY A 195 -7.21 -2.47 11.79
N THR A 196 -6.22 -2.93 12.55
CA THR A 196 -6.25 -4.18 13.29
C THR A 196 -6.10 -3.88 14.78
N VAL A 197 -6.93 -4.49 15.61
CA VAL A 197 -6.79 -4.40 17.07
C VAL A 197 -5.49 -5.07 17.52
N THR A 198 -4.72 -4.42 18.39
CA THR A 198 -3.44 -4.93 18.90
C THR A 198 -3.47 -5.29 20.38
N SER A 199 -4.53 -4.94 21.11
CA SER A 199 -4.69 -5.20 22.55
C SER A 199 -5.99 -5.95 22.87
N GLU A 200 -6.06 -6.52 24.07
CA GLU A 200 -7.35 -6.81 24.70
C GLU A 200 -8.06 -5.50 25.08
N ILE A 201 -9.36 -5.57 25.40
CA ILE A 201 -10.08 -4.43 25.96
C ILE A 201 -9.50 -4.06 27.32
N PHE A 202 -9.20 -2.79 27.53
CA PHE A 202 -8.80 -2.23 28.82
C PHE A 202 -9.69 -1.04 29.20
N VAL A 203 -9.73 -0.72 30.48
CA VAL A 203 -10.51 0.41 31.03
C VAL A 203 -9.55 1.53 31.38
N ASP A 204 -9.96 2.76 31.10
CA ASP A 204 -9.22 3.96 31.44
C ASP A 204 -10.19 5.15 31.54
N ASP A 205 -9.67 6.31 31.94
CA ASP A 205 -10.43 7.55 32.05
C ASP A 205 -11.17 7.91 30.75
N HIS A 206 -12.29 8.61 30.89
CA HIS A 206 -13.03 9.14 29.76
C HIS A 206 -12.13 10.04 28.90
N TRP A 207 -12.25 9.95 27.56
CA TRP A 207 -11.40 10.67 26.63
C TRP A 207 -11.62 12.19 26.68
N ASP A 208 -12.82 12.62 27.07
CA ASP A 208 -13.14 14.00 27.48
C ASP A 208 -12.79 14.20 28.95
N PRO A 209 -11.77 15.02 29.28
CA PRO A 209 -11.32 15.22 30.66
C PRO A 209 -12.35 15.97 31.53
N GLU A 210 -13.35 16.63 30.94
CA GLU A 210 -14.43 17.28 31.68
C GLU A 210 -15.55 16.30 32.09
N VAL A 211 -15.56 15.10 31.53
CA VAL A 211 -16.57 14.07 31.81
C VAL A 211 -16.03 13.06 32.83
N PRO A 212 -16.61 12.98 34.04
CA PRO A 212 -16.17 12.01 35.03
C PRO A 212 -16.58 10.58 34.67
N GLY A 213 -15.68 9.63 34.94
CA GLY A 213 -15.91 8.20 34.78
C GLY A 213 -14.91 7.55 33.84
N GLU A 214 -15.08 6.25 33.62
CA GLU A 214 -14.17 5.43 32.82
C GLU A 214 -14.89 4.88 31.59
N LEU A 215 -14.13 4.65 30.53
CA LEU A 215 -14.56 3.96 29.32
C LEU A 215 -13.64 2.79 29.01
N SER A 216 -14.13 1.89 28.17
CA SER A 216 -13.34 0.81 27.62
C SER A 216 -12.66 1.26 26.32
N TYR A 217 -11.43 0.80 26.13
CA TYR A 217 -10.54 1.14 25.01
C TYR A 217 -9.91 -0.11 24.40
N VAL A 218 -9.47 0.04 23.16
CA VAL A 218 -8.56 -0.88 22.48
C VAL A 218 -7.43 -0.09 21.83
N GLU A 219 -6.25 -0.71 21.74
CA GLU A 219 -5.18 -0.24 20.86
C GLU A 219 -5.41 -0.78 19.45
N VAL A 220 -5.11 0.06 18.47
CA VAL A 220 -5.32 -0.19 17.05
C VAL A 220 -4.02 0.09 16.31
N SER A 221 -3.70 -0.74 15.33
CA SER A 221 -2.75 -0.37 14.27
C SER A 221 -3.54 -0.04 13.01
N TRP A 222 -3.56 1.23 12.62
CA TRP A 222 -4.20 1.71 11.41
C TRP A 222 -3.51 1.15 10.17
N THR A 223 -4.31 0.75 9.19
CA THR A 223 -3.85 0.14 7.93
C THR A 223 -4.25 0.97 6.71
N ALA A 224 -5.31 1.78 6.84
CA ALA A 224 -5.72 2.76 5.85
C ALA A 224 -6.44 3.92 6.54
N VAL A 225 -6.17 5.15 6.12
CA VAL A 225 -6.87 6.37 6.56
C VAL A 225 -7.07 7.25 5.34
N VAL A 226 -8.32 7.45 4.91
CA VAL A 226 -8.66 8.28 3.74
C VAL A 226 -8.99 9.71 4.17
N ASP A 227 -9.05 10.65 3.22
CA ASP A 227 -9.48 12.02 3.48
C ASP A 227 -10.89 12.08 4.10
N GLU A 228 -11.08 13.03 5.02
CA GLU A 228 -12.34 13.23 5.73
C GLU A 228 -13.49 13.68 4.82
N ASP A 229 -13.14 14.31 3.69
CA ASP A 229 -14.08 14.81 2.69
C ASP A 229 -14.40 13.79 1.61
N ALA A 230 -13.74 12.63 1.63
CA ALA A 230 -13.98 11.52 0.72
C ALA A 230 -14.01 10.18 1.47
N PRO A 231 -14.99 9.96 2.37
CA PRO A 231 -15.17 8.68 3.03
C PRO A 231 -15.83 7.66 2.09
N LEU A 232 -15.76 6.37 2.42
CA LEU A 232 -16.62 5.35 1.80
C LEU A 232 -18.07 5.66 2.19
N PRO A 233 -18.93 6.10 1.25
CA PRO A 233 -20.18 6.78 1.63
C PRO A 233 -21.12 5.89 2.42
N LEU A 234 -21.73 6.47 3.46
CA LEU A 234 -22.70 5.79 4.32
C LEU A 234 -23.87 5.20 3.53
N GLU A 235 -24.34 5.90 2.49
CA GLU A 235 -25.44 5.44 1.65
C GLU A 235 -25.07 4.20 0.84
N SER A 236 -23.85 4.13 0.31
CA SER A 236 -23.35 2.93 -0.38
C SER A 236 -23.27 1.73 0.55
N LEU A 237 -22.87 1.94 1.81
CA LEU A 237 -22.84 0.89 2.83
C LEU A 237 -24.25 0.35 3.14
N LYS A 238 -25.24 1.24 3.25
CA LYS A 238 -26.65 0.84 3.49
C LYS A 238 -27.26 0.11 2.28
N GLU A 239 -26.89 0.52 1.07
CA GLU A 239 -27.37 -0.10 -0.16
C GLU A 239 -26.82 -1.53 -0.31
N VAL A 240 -25.51 -1.71 -0.12
CA VAL A 240 -24.84 -3.00 -0.31
C VAL A 240 -25.06 -3.94 0.89
N PHE A 241 -25.13 -3.40 2.11
CA PHE A 241 -25.28 -4.15 3.35
C PHE A 241 -26.44 -3.65 4.22
N PRO A 242 -27.71 -3.73 3.74
CA PRO A 242 -28.87 -3.23 4.47
C PRO A 242 -29.14 -3.95 5.80
N GLN A 243 -28.61 -5.16 5.97
CA GLN A 243 -28.69 -5.95 7.20
C GLN A 243 -27.82 -5.39 8.34
N GLN A 244 -26.77 -4.64 8.02
CA GLN A 244 -25.90 -4.02 9.01
C GLN A 244 -26.50 -2.70 9.50
N HIS A 245 -26.40 -2.46 10.80
CA HIS A 245 -26.72 -1.16 11.36
C HIS A 245 -25.51 -0.22 11.20
N TRP A 246 -25.66 0.82 10.39
CA TRP A 246 -24.59 1.75 10.03
C TRP A 246 -24.64 3.09 10.78
N THR A 247 -25.59 3.27 11.70
CA THR A 247 -25.72 4.49 12.52
C THR A 247 -25.65 4.20 14.02
N PRO A 248 -24.59 3.55 14.51
CA PRO A 248 -24.41 3.25 15.93
C PRO A 248 -24.54 4.49 16.80
N GLN A 249 -25.19 4.35 17.97
CA GLN A 249 -25.20 5.38 19.01
C GLN A 249 -23.96 5.34 19.91
N SER A 250 -23.13 4.30 19.79
CA SER A 250 -21.89 4.11 20.54
C SER A 250 -20.85 3.35 19.72
N SER A 251 -19.57 3.69 19.92
CA SER A 251 -18.44 2.97 19.34
C SER A 251 -18.39 1.49 19.81
N GLY A 252 -17.72 0.64 19.03
CA GLY A 252 -17.52 -0.78 19.34
C GLY A 252 -18.68 -1.69 18.91
N GLN A 253 -19.52 -1.24 17.97
CA GLN A 253 -20.58 -2.08 17.39
C GLN A 253 -19.96 -3.19 16.53
N GLY A 254 -20.39 -4.44 16.71
CA GLY A 254 -19.97 -5.53 15.82
C GLY A 254 -20.53 -5.36 14.41
N VAL A 255 -19.69 -5.66 13.41
CA VAL A 255 -20.13 -5.94 12.05
C VAL A 255 -20.64 -7.37 12.01
N ARG A 256 -21.80 -7.58 11.38
CA ARG A 256 -22.41 -8.90 11.23
C ARG A 256 -21.46 -9.86 10.49
N PRO A 257 -21.32 -11.13 10.90
CA PRO A 257 -20.44 -12.10 10.24
C PRO A 257 -20.65 -12.18 8.72
N GLU A 258 -21.91 -12.15 8.27
CA GLU A 258 -22.28 -12.18 6.86
C GLU A 258 -21.89 -10.93 6.06
N VAL A 259 -21.52 -9.84 6.74
CA VAL A 259 -21.10 -8.57 6.14
C VAL A 259 -19.58 -8.42 6.09
N VAL A 260 -18.84 -9.07 7.00
CA VAL A 260 -17.38 -8.85 7.20
C VAL A 260 -16.60 -8.98 5.90
N SER A 261 -16.76 -10.10 5.18
CA SER A 261 -16.01 -10.35 3.94
C SER A 261 -16.36 -9.38 2.82
N GLY A 262 -17.66 -9.05 2.68
CA GLY A 262 -18.13 -8.09 1.68
C GLY A 262 -17.64 -6.68 1.98
N LEU A 263 -17.68 -6.27 3.25
CA LEU A 263 -17.20 -4.97 3.69
C LEU A 263 -15.69 -4.82 3.47
N ALA A 264 -14.92 -5.86 3.80
CA ALA A 264 -13.48 -5.87 3.55
C ALA A 264 -13.14 -5.73 2.06
N ALA A 265 -13.88 -6.39 1.18
CA ALA A 265 -13.72 -6.25 -0.26
C ALA A 265 -14.08 -4.84 -0.75
N MET A 266 -15.24 -4.31 -0.34
CA MET A 266 -15.71 -2.97 -0.70
C MET A 266 -14.75 -1.88 -0.20
N TRP A 267 -14.25 -2.01 1.02
CA TRP A 267 -13.27 -1.09 1.60
C TRP A 267 -11.93 -1.16 0.87
N ALA A 268 -11.43 -2.36 0.57
CA ALA A 268 -10.17 -2.52 -0.17
C ALA A 268 -10.25 -1.90 -1.57
N GLU A 269 -11.38 -2.08 -2.28
CA GLU A 269 -11.64 -1.45 -3.58
C GLU A 269 -11.72 0.07 -3.46
N PHE A 270 -12.40 0.56 -2.42
CA PHE A 270 -12.53 1.99 -2.16
C PHE A 270 -11.18 2.65 -1.86
N VAL A 271 -10.40 2.07 -0.93
CA VAL A 271 -9.07 2.58 -0.58
C VAL A 271 -8.13 2.51 -1.78
N GLY A 272 -8.20 1.45 -2.59
CA GLY A 272 -7.46 1.37 -3.85
C GLY A 272 -7.71 2.60 -4.72
N ARG A 273 -8.99 2.91 -4.99
CA ARG A 273 -9.37 4.11 -5.75
C ARG A 273 -9.00 5.43 -5.06
N ALA A 274 -9.10 5.50 -3.73
CA ALA A 274 -8.74 6.69 -2.98
C ALA A 274 -7.23 6.96 -3.05
N VAL A 275 -6.40 5.91 -3.01
CA VAL A 275 -4.95 5.99 -3.24
C VAL A 275 -4.67 6.42 -4.68
N ASP A 276 -5.37 5.85 -5.67
CA ASP A 276 -5.23 6.20 -7.09
C ASP A 276 -5.55 7.69 -7.35
N ASN A 277 -6.50 8.26 -6.60
CA ASN A 277 -6.91 9.65 -6.72
C ASN A 277 -6.11 10.63 -5.82
N GLY A 278 -5.12 10.15 -5.06
CA GLY A 278 -4.30 10.97 -4.15
C GLY A 278 -4.99 11.37 -2.83
N VAL A 279 -6.11 10.72 -2.50
CA VAL A 279 -6.98 11.02 -1.36
C VAL A 279 -6.72 10.09 -0.16
N ALA A 280 -5.82 9.12 -0.33
CA ALA A 280 -5.34 8.24 0.72
C ALA A 280 -3.84 7.93 0.55
N PRO A 281 -3.08 7.77 1.64
CA PRO A 281 -1.68 7.35 1.56
C PRO A 281 -1.59 5.92 1.03
N SER A 282 -0.69 5.69 0.07
CA SER A 282 -0.35 4.34 -0.40
C SER A 282 0.21 3.53 0.77
N PRO A 283 -0.44 2.45 1.25
CA PRO A 283 0.19 1.59 2.23
C PRO A 283 1.41 0.93 1.57
N ALA A 284 2.62 1.20 2.08
CA ALA A 284 3.80 0.43 1.68
C ALA A 284 3.70 -0.96 2.31
N GLY A 285 2.78 -1.81 1.81
CA GLY A 285 2.53 -3.14 2.36
C GLY A 285 1.34 -3.95 1.84
N GLY A 286 0.42 -3.44 1.02
CA GLY A 286 -0.83 -4.15 0.65
C GLY A 286 -1.03 -4.47 -0.85
N ARG A 287 -1.19 -5.76 -1.17
CA ARG A 287 -1.75 -6.45 -2.37
C ARG A 287 -1.44 -5.94 -3.80
N GLY A 288 -0.73 -6.79 -4.54
CA GLY A 288 0.02 -6.47 -5.77
C GLY A 288 -0.63 -6.73 -7.13
N GLN A 289 -1.96 -6.76 -7.28
CA GLN A 289 -2.57 -6.81 -8.62
C GLN A 289 -3.08 -5.43 -9.08
N GLY A 290 -3.70 -4.66 -8.18
CA GLY A 290 -3.91 -3.22 -8.36
C GLY A 290 -2.58 -2.47 -8.42
N ARG A 291 -1.61 -2.82 -7.57
CA ARG A 291 -0.30 -2.15 -7.46
C ARG A 291 0.60 -2.19 -8.70
N VAL A 292 0.45 -3.18 -9.59
CA VAL A 292 1.25 -3.22 -10.85
C VAL A 292 0.60 -2.33 -11.90
N VAL A 293 -0.73 -2.31 -11.96
CA VAL A 293 -1.49 -1.40 -12.84
C VAL A 293 -1.41 0.03 -12.31
N ASP A 294 -1.48 0.26 -11.00
CA ASP A 294 -1.31 1.54 -10.29
C ASP A 294 0.15 2.00 -10.36
N ALA A 295 1.17 1.17 -10.07
CA ALA A 295 2.57 1.58 -10.32
C ALA A 295 2.84 1.85 -11.80
N ARG A 296 2.19 1.13 -12.72
CA ARG A 296 2.26 1.40 -14.16
C ARG A 296 1.60 2.74 -14.49
N LEU A 297 0.38 3.00 -14.00
CA LEU A 297 -0.36 4.24 -14.23
C LEU A 297 0.33 5.44 -13.57
N ARG A 298 0.79 5.31 -12.34
CA ARG A 298 1.60 6.31 -11.62
C ARG A 298 2.88 6.62 -12.36
N LYS A 299 3.59 5.57 -12.81
CA LYS A 299 4.76 5.76 -13.66
C LYS A 299 4.38 6.44 -14.98
N GLN A 300 3.26 6.09 -15.61
CA GLN A 300 2.78 6.76 -16.82
C GLN A 300 2.38 8.22 -16.58
N ILE A 301 1.81 8.56 -15.40
CA ILE A 301 1.49 9.94 -14.99
C ILE A 301 2.78 10.74 -14.77
N GLU A 302 3.74 10.18 -14.02
CA GLU A 302 5.06 10.78 -13.78
C GLU A 302 5.81 10.97 -15.10
N ASP A 303 5.84 9.94 -15.95
CA ASP A 303 6.48 9.97 -17.26
C ASP A 303 5.78 10.98 -18.19
N ALA A 304 4.44 11.05 -18.20
CA ALA A 304 3.69 12.02 -19.02
C ALA A 304 3.92 13.46 -18.58
N ALA A 305 3.90 13.76 -17.27
CA ALA A 305 4.17 15.09 -16.74
C ALA A 305 5.59 15.54 -17.09
N GLN A 306 6.56 14.65 -16.91
CA GLN A 306 7.97 14.92 -17.18
C GLN A 306 8.25 15.07 -18.67
N ASP A 307 7.70 14.19 -19.51
CA ASP A 307 7.83 14.29 -20.96
C ASP A 307 7.19 15.56 -21.49
N ARG A 308 6.04 15.99 -20.94
CA ARG A 308 5.38 17.25 -21.29
C ARG A 308 6.26 18.45 -20.96
N LEU A 309 6.85 18.49 -19.77
CA LEU A 309 7.73 19.57 -19.33
C LEU A 309 9.03 19.62 -20.17
N MET A 310 9.66 18.48 -20.43
CA MET A 310 10.84 18.41 -21.28
C MET A 310 10.54 18.83 -22.73
N ARG A 311 9.41 18.37 -23.30
CA ARG A 311 8.98 18.73 -24.66
C ARG A 311 8.75 20.24 -24.78
N TYR A 312 8.05 20.84 -23.82
CA TYR A 312 7.83 22.28 -23.77
C TYR A 312 9.15 23.08 -23.87
N TYR A 313 10.17 22.71 -23.09
CA TYR A 313 11.47 23.38 -23.15
C TYR A 313 12.25 23.11 -24.45
N ARG A 314 12.18 21.87 -24.98
CA ARG A 314 12.80 21.54 -26.28
C ARG A 314 12.18 22.36 -27.41
N ASP A 315 10.86 22.52 -27.43
CA ASP A 315 10.15 23.32 -28.44
C ASP A 315 10.50 24.81 -28.36
N LEU A 316 10.86 25.29 -27.17
CA LEU A 316 11.42 26.64 -26.96
C LEU A 316 12.91 26.75 -27.34
N GLY A 317 13.52 25.68 -27.86
CA GLY A 317 14.91 25.64 -28.32
C GLY A 317 15.94 25.53 -27.19
N TRP A 318 15.60 24.87 -26.09
CA TRP A 318 16.55 24.50 -25.03
C TRP A 318 17.13 23.11 -25.28
N ASP A 319 18.37 22.89 -24.85
CA ASP A 319 18.96 21.55 -24.70
C ASP A 319 18.48 20.96 -23.38
N VAL A 320 17.73 19.86 -23.42
CA VAL A 320 17.07 19.26 -22.25
C VAL A 320 17.53 17.81 -22.03
N ARG A 321 18.12 17.57 -20.86
CA ARG A 321 18.63 16.26 -20.40
C ARG A 321 17.79 15.73 -19.25
N ASP A 322 17.34 14.49 -19.36
CA ASP A 322 16.64 13.77 -18.29
C ASP A 322 17.66 13.25 -17.26
N VAL A 323 17.46 13.59 -15.98
CA VAL A 323 18.40 13.26 -14.89
C VAL A 323 17.69 12.79 -13.61
N ARG A 324 16.39 12.45 -13.70
CA ARG A 324 15.51 12.10 -12.57
C ARG A 324 15.96 10.95 -11.67
N TYR A 325 16.94 10.16 -12.13
CA TYR A 325 17.49 9.02 -11.38
C TYR A 325 18.82 9.32 -10.69
N THR A 326 19.42 10.48 -10.95
CA THR A 326 20.78 10.81 -10.50
C THR A 326 20.88 12.14 -9.77
N GLU A 327 19.91 13.03 -9.97
CA GLU A 327 19.93 14.41 -9.46
C GLU A 327 18.67 14.69 -8.63
N PRO A 328 18.67 15.74 -7.78
CA PRO A 328 17.52 16.10 -6.92
C PRO A 328 16.39 16.83 -7.66
N TYR A 329 16.38 16.77 -9.00
CA TYR A 329 15.41 17.36 -9.91
C TYR A 329 15.26 16.46 -11.14
N ASP A 330 14.15 16.55 -11.86
CA ASP A 330 13.83 15.59 -12.92
C ASP A 330 14.60 15.82 -14.23
N ALA A 331 14.78 17.07 -14.67
CA ALA A 331 15.51 17.39 -15.90
C ALA A 331 16.35 18.67 -15.81
N LEU A 332 17.44 18.71 -16.59
CA LEU A 332 18.29 19.87 -16.76
C LEU A 332 18.06 20.48 -18.14
N ALA A 333 17.61 21.74 -18.20
CA ALA A 333 17.48 22.50 -19.43
C ALA A 333 18.55 23.60 -19.52
N THR A 334 19.25 23.69 -20.64
CA THR A 334 20.27 24.72 -20.89
C THR A 334 20.03 25.45 -22.21
N LYS A 335 20.26 26.76 -22.21
CA LYS A 335 20.18 27.60 -23.42
C LYS A 335 21.20 28.73 -23.32
N GLY A 336 22.27 28.61 -24.12
CA GLY A 336 23.43 29.49 -23.97
C GLY A 336 24.06 29.32 -22.59
N GLU A 337 24.14 30.41 -21.83
CA GLU A 337 24.67 30.41 -20.46
C GLU A 337 23.58 30.23 -19.39
N THR A 338 22.31 30.14 -19.79
CA THR A 338 21.18 29.99 -18.84
C THR A 338 20.89 28.53 -18.58
N THR A 339 20.72 28.19 -17.31
CA THR A 339 20.32 26.86 -16.83
C THR A 339 18.97 26.94 -16.12
N ARG A 340 18.16 25.89 -16.29
CA ARG A 340 16.92 25.65 -15.56
C ARG A 340 16.89 24.21 -15.04
N TYR A 341 16.51 24.06 -13.78
CA TYR A 341 16.28 22.79 -13.11
C TYR A 341 14.78 22.53 -13.13
N LEU A 342 14.37 21.46 -13.79
CA LEU A 342 12.98 21.17 -14.09
C LEU A 342 12.49 20.07 -13.16
N GLU A 343 11.33 20.31 -12.53
CA GLU A 343 10.60 19.37 -11.69
C GLU A 343 9.19 19.19 -12.25
N ALA A 344 8.70 17.96 -12.36
CA ALA A 344 7.39 17.67 -12.93
C ALA A 344 6.50 16.90 -11.95
N LYS A 345 5.24 17.32 -11.82
CA LYS A 345 4.21 16.62 -11.04
C LYS A 345 2.99 16.36 -11.92
N GLY A 346 2.40 15.17 -11.78
CA GLY A 346 1.25 14.74 -12.57
C GLY A 346 0.11 14.23 -11.69
N THR A 347 -1.14 14.48 -12.10
CA THR A 347 -2.35 13.93 -11.47
C THR A 347 -3.49 13.77 -12.48
N MET A 348 -4.41 12.85 -12.20
CA MET A 348 -5.65 12.67 -12.95
C MET A 348 -6.80 13.58 -12.45
N GLY A 349 -6.64 14.21 -11.27
CA GLY A 349 -7.62 15.12 -10.67
C GLY A 349 -7.23 16.60 -10.79
N SER A 350 -7.85 17.46 -9.97
CA SER A 350 -7.37 18.83 -9.75
C SER A 350 -6.04 18.80 -9.00
N ALA A 351 -5.18 19.80 -9.24
CA ALA A 351 -3.93 20.00 -8.49
C ALA A 351 -4.03 21.26 -7.62
N ASP A 352 -4.99 21.28 -6.70
CA ASP A 352 -5.11 22.37 -5.72
C ASP A 352 -3.87 22.43 -4.81
N THR A 353 -3.18 21.30 -4.64
CA THR A 353 -1.84 21.21 -4.06
C THR A 353 -1.03 20.12 -4.77
N VAL A 354 0.30 20.24 -4.78
CA VAL A 354 1.23 19.19 -5.23
C VAL A 354 2.28 18.93 -4.15
N ILE A 355 2.66 17.66 -4.01
CA ILE A 355 3.64 17.25 -3.00
C ILE A 355 5.05 17.37 -3.59
N VAL A 356 5.93 18.04 -2.86
CA VAL A 356 7.37 18.17 -3.17
C VAL A 356 8.20 17.55 -2.06
N THR A 357 9.32 16.93 -2.42
CA THR A 357 10.20 16.29 -1.42
C THR A 357 11.12 17.30 -0.76
N ARG A 358 11.71 16.93 0.40
CA ARG A 358 12.72 17.76 1.06
C ARG A 358 13.90 18.08 0.15
N ASN A 359 14.33 17.12 -0.66
CA ASN A 359 15.48 17.30 -1.53
C ASN A 359 15.17 18.31 -2.65
N GLU A 360 13.97 18.24 -3.22
CA GLU A 360 13.46 19.22 -4.19
C GLU A 360 13.40 20.63 -3.59
N VAL A 361 12.85 20.76 -2.38
CA VAL A 361 12.78 22.06 -1.66
C VAL A 361 14.17 22.59 -1.34
N ALA A 362 15.07 21.75 -0.85
CA ALA A 362 16.45 22.15 -0.54
C ALA A 362 17.20 22.56 -1.81
N HIS A 363 17.00 21.85 -2.91
CA HIS A 363 17.58 22.18 -4.19
C HIS A 363 17.07 23.53 -4.70
N ALA A 364 15.75 23.76 -4.71
CA ALA A 364 15.15 25.01 -5.12
C ALA A 364 15.62 26.22 -4.30
N ARG A 365 15.76 26.06 -2.98
CA ARG A 365 16.36 27.10 -2.12
C ARG A 365 17.82 27.41 -2.43
N SER A 366 18.59 26.41 -2.88
CA SER A 366 19.99 26.60 -3.27
C SER A 366 20.18 27.16 -4.68
N HIS A 367 19.13 27.17 -5.50
CA HIS A 367 19.13 27.64 -6.89
C HIS A 367 17.93 28.56 -7.17
N PRO A 368 17.83 29.71 -6.47
CA PRO A 368 16.75 30.66 -6.66
C PRO A 368 16.67 31.10 -8.12
N ASP A 369 15.45 31.34 -8.60
CA ASP A 369 15.12 31.74 -9.98
C ASP A 369 15.51 30.74 -11.10
N ALA A 370 16.13 29.62 -10.77
CA ALA A 370 16.54 28.60 -11.73
C ALA A 370 15.67 27.34 -11.72
N CYS A 371 14.90 27.10 -10.65
CA CYS A 371 14.00 25.96 -10.54
C CYS A 371 12.61 26.26 -11.13
N ILE A 372 12.08 25.31 -11.89
CA ILE A 372 10.81 25.42 -12.61
C ILE A 372 9.98 24.18 -12.30
N LEU A 373 8.72 24.41 -11.93
CA LEU A 373 7.75 23.35 -11.67
C LEU A 373 6.74 23.28 -12.83
N GLY A 374 6.60 22.09 -13.42
CA GLY A 374 5.53 21.75 -14.35
C GLY A 374 4.49 20.87 -13.65
N ILE A 375 3.21 21.22 -13.77
CA ILE A 375 2.10 20.46 -13.18
C ILE A 375 1.14 20.04 -14.30
N LEU A 376 0.96 18.74 -14.48
CA LEU A 376 0.01 18.16 -15.43
C LEU A 376 -1.20 17.60 -14.68
N THR A 377 -2.41 18.07 -15.03
CA THR A 377 -3.65 17.78 -14.31
C THR A 377 -4.71 17.19 -15.23
N PHE A 378 -5.77 16.59 -14.68
CA PHE A 378 -6.88 16.03 -15.47
C PHE A 378 -6.46 15.01 -16.56
N LEU A 379 -5.39 14.26 -16.31
CA LEU A 379 -4.98 13.16 -17.19
C LEU A 379 -6.09 12.10 -17.30
N GLN A 380 -6.35 11.67 -18.54
CA GLN A 380 -7.39 10.71 -18.87
C GLN A 380 -6.79 9.36 -19.26
N LEU A 381 -7.58 8.30 -19.07
CA LEU A 381 -7.26 6.97 -19.59
C LEU A 381 -7.74 6.83 -21.02
N ASP A 382 -6.94 6.18 -21.85
CA ASP A 382 -7.30 5.76 -23.19
C ASP A 382 -8.21 4.51 -23.16
N GLU A 383 -8.58 4.02 -24.35
CA GLU A 383 -9.40 2.81 -24.52
C GLU A 383 -8.77 1.52 -23.98
N ASN A 384 -7.46 1.52 -23.72
CA ASN A 384 -6.70 0.40 -23.19
C ASN A 384 -6.49 0.51 -21.67
N GLY A 385 -6.94 1.60 -21.05
CA GLY A 385 -6.71 1.87 -19.63
C GLY A 385 -5.27 2.30 -19.34
N ASP A 386 -4.58 2.91 -20.30
CA ASP A 386 -3.29 3.59 -20.13
C ASP A 386 -3.48 5.12 -20.15
N ILE A 387 -2.56 5.87 -19.57
CA ILE A 387 -2.61 7.34 -19.59
C ILE A 387 -2.46 7.84 -21.03
N ASP A 388 -3.41 8.65 -21.50
CA ASP A 388 -3.24 9.44 -22.71
C ASP A 388 -2.29 10.62 -22.41
N PRO A 389 -1.04 10.59 -22.91
CA PRO A 389 -0.04 11.61 -22.59
C PRO A 389 -0.34 12.97 -23.22
N GLU A 390 -1.30 13.05 -24.16
CA GLU A 390 -1.75 14.31 -24.77
C GLU A 390 -2.96 14.91 -24.04
N SER A 391 -3.61 14.16 -23.16
CA SER A 391 -4.70 14.64 -22.31
C SER A 391 -4.23 15.58 -21.21
N GLY A 392 -5.19 16.21 -20.52
CA GLY A 392 -4.95 17.02 -19.34
C GLY A 392 -4.50 18.47 -19.60
N ASP A 393 -4.56 19.27 -18.55
CA ASP A 393 -4.15 20.67 -18.53
C ASP A 393 -2.75 20.81 -17.93
N PHE A 394 -1.87 21.54 -18.63
CA PHE A 394 -0.46 21.71 -18.24
C PHE A 394 -0.19 23.15 -17.76
N PHE A 395 0.31 23.25 -16.53
CA PHE A 395 0.71 24.50 -15.88
C PHE A 395 2.21 24.52 -15.65
N ILE A 396 2.82 25.69 -15.75
CA ILE A 396 4.27 25.87 -15.55
C ILE A 396 4.55 27.19 -14.84
N GLY A 397 5.46 27.16 -13.87
CA GLY A 397 5.83 28.33 -13.09
C GLY A 397 7.18 28.20 -12.39
N PRO A 398 7.70 29.29 -11.79
CA PRO A 398 8.89 29.22 -10.94
C PRO A 398 8.60 28.33 -9.72
N PHE A 399 9.57 27.49 -9.35
CA PHE A 399 9.51 26.77 -8.09
C PHE A 399 10.29 27.53 -7.03
N ASP A 400 9.57 28.38 -6.27
CA ASP A 400 10.13 29.15 -5.16
C ASP A 400 9.49 28.73 -3.83
N PRO A 401 10.18 27.87 -3.05
CA PRO A 401 9.74 27.45 -1.73
C PRO A 401 9.47 28.59 -0.74
N ASP A 402 10.07 29.77 -0.94
CA ASP A 402 10.03 30.87 0.01
C ASP A 402 9.04 31.98 -0.43
N ALA A 403 8.30 31.78 -1.53
CA ALA A 403 7.24 32.67 -2.00
C ALA A 403 5.97 32.69 -1.11
N GLY A 404 5.90 31.83 -0.09
CA GLY A 404 4.77 31.74 0.85
C GLY A 404 3.70 30.71 0.47
N GLU A 405 3.94 29.91 -0.57
CA GLU A 405 3.03 28.87 -1.06
C GLU A 405 3.38 27.47 -0.51
N LEU A 406 4.57 27.31 0.09
CA LEU A 406 5.01 26.04 0.68
C LEU A 406 4.49 25.86 2.10
N THR A 407 3.67 24.85 2.31
CA THR A 407 3.30 24.37 3.65
C THR A 407 4.13 23.13 4.00
N PRO A 408 5.02 23.18 5.01
CA PRO A 408 5.74 22.00 5.44
C PRO A 408 4.78 20.92 5.99
N ILE A 409 4.86 19.71 5.43
CA ILE A 409 4.01 18.57 5.83
C ILE A 409 4.78 17.49 6.61
N SER A 410 6.12 17.53 6.61
CA SER A 410 6.97 16.59 7.34
C SER A 410 8.28 17.23 7.80
N TYR A 411 8.81 16.76 8.93
CA TYR A 411 10.06 17.22 9.52
C TYR A 411 10.88 16.02 9.99
N ASP A 412 12.20 16.04 9.74
CA ASP A 412 13.12 15.10 10.36
C ASP A 412 13.70 15.72 11.62
N PHE A 413 13.57 15.01 12.73
CA PHE A 413 14.27 15.32 13.97
C PHE A 413 15.40 14.32 14.17
N ALA A 414 16.64 14.81 14.08
CA ALA A 414 17.83 14.04 14.39
C ALA A 414 18.33 14.43 15.80
N PRO A 415 17.98 13.68 16.86
CA PRO A 415 18.44 13.99 18.20
C PRO A 415 19.97 13.83 18.28
N ALA A 416 20.62 14.83 18.86
CA ALA A 416 21.98 14.65 19.39
C ALA A 416 21.86 13.79 20.65
N TRP A 417 22.00 12.48 20.51
CA TRP A 417 21.77 11.50 21.58
C TRP A 417 22.56 11.79 22.87
N ASP A 418 23.70 12.47 22.78
CA ASP A 418 24.49 12.94 23.93
C ASP A 418 23.72 13.88 24.88
N ASN A 419 22.65 14.51 24.39
CA ASN A 419 21.78 15.40 25.18
C ASN A 419 20.58 14.67 25.80
N PHE A 420 20.42 13.36 25.56
CA PHE A 420 19.31 12.56 26.06
C PHE A 420 19.84 11.59 27.11
N THR A 421 19.20 11.55 28.27
CA THR A 421 19.55 10.57 29.31
C THR A 421 18.77 9.27 29.03
N PRO A 422 19.45 8.13 28.84
CA PRO A 422 18.76 6.85 28.75
C PRO A 422 18.11 6.53 30.11
N LEU A 423 16.83 6.17 30.09
CA LEU A 423 16.08 5.72 31.27
C LEU A 423 16.06 4.20 31.40
#